data_AF-A0A8X7ZD96-F1
#
_entry.id   AF-A0A8X7ZD96-F1
#
_cell.length_a   1.000
_cell.length_b   1.000
_cell.length_c   1.000
_cell.angle_alpha   90.00
_cell.angle_beta   90.00
_cell.angle_gamma   90.00
#
_symmetry.space_group_name_H-M   'P 1'
#
loop_
_entity.id
_entity.type
_entity.pdbx_description
1 polymer ?
#
loop_
_entity_poly.entity_id
_entity_poly.type
_entity_poly.pdbx_seq_one_letter_code
_entity_poly.pdbx_strand_id
1 'polypeptide(L)'
;MVIEHSSRGERAYDIFSRLLKERIVCINGPIDDDTSHVVVAQLLFLESENPSKPIHMYLNSPGGQVTAEKYCDGQELVSGFMCKYMVMLSSLQEQLKGTILLFANPEVYAVICGIGLPVVESSLAIYDTMQYIRSPVTTICLGQAASMASLLLAAGAKGERKALPNATIMIHQPSGGYSGQAKDMTIHTKQIVRVWDALNQLYCKHTGQPLDVIQKNMDRDYFMTPEEAKEFGIIDDVIDQRPMTLVTDAVDDEGKQKDSS
;
A
#
# COMPACT_ATOMS: atom_id res chain seq x y z
N MET A 1 -2.39 23.20 3.21
CA MET A 1 -2.92 23.24 4.59
C MET A 1 -4.42 23.44 4.48
N VAL A 2 -5.20 22.59 5.12
CA VAL A 2 -6.67 22.65 5.20
C VAL A 2 -7.02 23.01 6.64
N ILE A 3 -7.90 24.00 6.83
CA ILE A 3 -8.33 24.45 8.16
C ILE A 3 -9.76 23.95 8.37
N GLU A 4 -9.96 23.19 9.44
CA GLU A 4 -11.26 22.72 9.87
C GLU A 4 -11.72 23.60 11.04
N HIS A 5 -12.84 24.31 10.86
CA HIS A 5 -13.46 25.11 11.91
C HIS A 5 -14.52 24.28 12.62
N SER A 6 -14.35 24.05 13.92
CA SER A 6 -15.36 23.38 14.76
C SER A 6 -15.75 24.27 15.93
N SER A 7 -16.86 23.95 16.61
CA SER A 7 -17.25 24.63 17.86
C SER A 7 -16.20 24.54 18.98
N ARG A 8 -15.22 23.62 18.83
CA ARG A 8 -14.09 23.41 19.75
C ARG A 8 -12.79 24.12 19.30
N GLY A 9 -12.85 24.92 18.25
CA GLY A 9 -11.71 25.68 17.71
C GLY A 9 -11.29 25.24 16.31
N GLU A 10 -10.20 25.85 15.84
CA GLU A 10 -9.63 25.62 14.52
C GLU A 10 -8.51 24.58 14.59
N ARG A 11 -8.52 23.61 13.68
CA ARG A 11 -7.43 22.65 13.52
C ARG A 11 -6.92 22.69 12.09
N ALA A 12 -5.60 22.84 11.95
CA ALA A 12 -4.92 22.81 10.67
C ALA A 12 -4.41 21.39 10.39
N TYR A 13 -4.75 20.87 9.21
CA TYR A 13 -4.29 19.57 8.71
C TYR A 13 -3.56 19.76 7.37
N ASP A 14 -2.65 18.84 7.03
CA ASP A 14 -2.25 18.69 5.64
C ASP A 14 -3.35 17.96 4.85
N ILE A 15 -3.24 17.97 3.52
CA ILE A 15 -4.29 17.41 2.65
C ILE A 15 -4.38 15.87 2.77
N PHE A 16 -3.27 15.17 3.00
CA PHE A 16 -3.26 13.72 3.15
C PHE A 16 -3.86 13.29 4.48
N SER A 17 -3.59 14.04 5.56
CA SER A 17 -4.29 13.84 6.84
C SER A 17 -5.81 14.02 6.72
N ARG A 18 -6.26 14.99 5.90
CA ARG A 18 -7.70 15.17 5.64
C ARG A 18 -8.29 14.01 4.84
N LEU A 19 -7.55 13.46 3.87
CA LEU A 19 -7.94 12.27 3.09
C LEU A 19 -7.97 11.00 3.95
N LEU A 20 -7.03 10.84 4.88
CA LEU A 20 -7.00 9.69 5.78
C LEU A 20 -8.24 9.63 6.68
N LYS A 21 -8.79 10.79 7.10
CA LYS A 21 -10.08 10.84 7.80
C LYS A 21 -11.23 10.26 6.96
N GLU A 22 -11.18 10.44 5.64
CA GLU A 22 -12.11 9.82 4.68
C GLU A 22 -11.72 8.38 4.30
N ARG A 23 -10.78 7.77 5.04
CA ARG A 23 -10.26 6.42 4.82
C ARG A 23 -9.58 6.24 3.46
N ILE A 24 -8.99 7.31 2.93
CA ILE A 24 -8.22 7.29 1.69
C ILE A 24 -6.72 7.24 2.02
N VAL A 25 -6.04 6.22 1.50
CA VAL A 25 -4.59 6.00 1.59
C VAL A 25 -3.99 6.15 0.19
N CYS A 26 -2.92 6.93 0.05
CA CYS A 26 -2.29 7.19 -1.24
C CYS A 26 -0.88 6.61 -1.29
N ILE A 27 -0.57 5.86 -2.35
CA ILE A 27 0.77 5.37 -2.67
C ILE A 27 1.22 6.05 -3.96
N ASN A 28 2.11 7.02 -3.81
CA ASN A 28 2.60 7.86 -4.90
C ASN A 28 4.12 7.77 -5.00
N GLY A 29 4.64 7.44 -6.18
CA GLY A 29 6.07 7.28 -6.40
C GLY A 29 6.60 5.89 -6.05
N PRO A 30 7.93 5.71 -5.98
CA PRO A 30 8.53 4.41 -5.69
C PRO A 30 8.08 3.84 -4.35
N ILE A 31 7.84 2.53 -4.30
CA ILE A 31 7.60 1.83 -3.04
C ILE A 31 8.95 1.46 -2.44
N ASP A 32 9.15 1.84 -1.18
CA ASP A 32 10.30 1.50 -0.35
C ASP A 32 9.86 1.22 1.09
N ASP A 33 10.81 1.00 1.99
CA ASP A 33 10.53 0.73 3.41
C ASP A 33 9.77 1.88 4.07
N ASP A 34 10.17 3.13 3.82
CA ASP A 34 9.53 4.29 4.44
C ASP A 34 8.06 4.41 3.99
N THR A 35 7.82 4.24 2.70
CA THR A 35 6.46 4.22 2.14
C THR A 35 5.65 3.06 2.71
N SER A 36 6.24 1.87 2.79
CA SER A 36 5.59 0.68 3.34
C SER A 36 5.19 0.85 4.80
N HIS A 37 6.10 1.33 5.65
CA HIS A 37 5.84 1.55 7.06
C HIS A 37 4.67 2.54 7.27
N VAL A 38 4.65 3.64 6.51
CA VAL A 38 3.57 4.63 6.59
C VAL A 38 2.24 4.02 6.14
N VAL A 39 2.21 3.30 5.02
CA VAL A 39 0.99 2.69 4.49
C VAL A 39 0.45 1.62 5.44
N VAL A 40 1.30 0.73 5.95
CA VAL A 40 0.90 -0.31 6.91
C VAL A 40 0.34 0.33 8.18
N ALA A 41 1.01 1.35 8.72
CA ALA A 41 0.52 2.07 9.89
C ALA A 41 -0.85 2.71 9.63
N GLN A 42 -1.07 3.32 8.46
CA GLN A 42 -2.36 3.89 8.08
C GLN A 42 -3.45 2.82 7.94
N LEU A 43 -3.16 1.67 7.33
CA LEU A 43 -4.13 0.58 7.20
C LEU A 43 -4.57 0.04 8.57
N LEU A 44 -3.61 -0.21 9.47
CA LEU A 44 -3.89 -0.68 10.82
C LEU A 44 -4.63 0.36 11.66
N PHE A 45 -4.30 1.65 11.48
CA PHE A 45 -5.04 2.75 12.10
C PHE A 45 -6.51 2.75 11.65
N LEU A 46 -6.76 2.71 10.35
CA LEU A 46 -8.12 2.71 9.79
C LEU A 46 -8.93 1.46 10.18
N GLU A 47 -8.27 0.31 10.27
CA GLU A 47 -8.87 -0.92 10.79
C GLU A 47 -9.28 -0.77 12.26
N SER A 48 -8.45 -0.13 13.08
CA SER A 48 -8.75 0.08 14.50
C SER A 48 -9.91 1.07 14.73
N GLU A 49 -10.06 2.07 13.86
CA GLU A 49 -11.14 3.06 13.93
C GLU A 49 -12.49 2.45 13.54
N ASN A 50 -12.53 1.70 12.44
CA ASN A 50 -13.73 0.98 12.03
C ASN A 50 -13.39 -0.20 11.10
N PRO A 51 -13.43 -1.45 11.61
CA PRO A 51 -13.02 -2.64 10.84
C PRO A 51 -14.05 -3.09 9.80
N SER A 52 -15.23 -2.47 9.74
CA SER A 52 -16.29 -2.82 8.78
C SER A 52 -16.38 -1.86 7.61
N LYS A 53 -15.79 -0.65 7.73
CA LYS A 53 -15.82 0.35 6.66
C LYS A 53 -14.71 0.09 5.63
N PRO A 54 -14.98 0.27 4.33
CA PRO A 54 -13.95 0.11 3.31
C PRO A 54 -12.81 1.11 3.48
N ILE A 55 -11.64 0.73 2.99
CA ILE A 55 -10.46 1.60 2.86
C ILE A 55 -10.20 1.80 1.38
N HIS A 56 -9.96 3.04 0.95
CA HIS A 56 -9.70 3.36 -0.45
C HIS A 56 -8.21 3.63 -0.66
N MET A 57 -7.53 2.76 -1.40
CA MET A 57 -6.12 2.86 -1.72
C MET A 57 -5.92 3.40 -3.14
N TYR A 58 -5.31 4.57 -3.26
CA TYR A 58 -5.04 5.25 -4.53
C TYR A 58 -3.58 4.99 -4.92
N LEU A 59 -3.38 4.45 -6.11
CA LEU A 59 -2.08 3.98 -6.61
C LEU A 59 -1.62 4.82 -7.79
N ASN A 60 -0.44 5.40 -7.67
CA ASN A 60 0.33 5.98 -8.77
C ASN A 60 1.81 5.73 -8.54
N SER A 61 2.27 4.53 -8.89
CA SER A 61 3.60 4.05 -8.55
C SER A 61 4.23 3.23 -9.68
N PRO A 62 5.52 3.48 -10.00
CA PRO A 62 6.28 2.63 -10.91
C PRO A 62 6.66 1.27 -10.28
N GLY A 63 6.21 1.00 -9.05
CA GLY A 63 6.69 -0.11 -8.22
C GLY A 63 7.92 0.33 -7.42
N GLY A 64 8.89 -0.56 -7.26
CA GLY A 64 10.10 -0.26 -6.50
C GLY A 64 11.31 -1.05 -6.99
N GLN A 65 12.51 -0.62 -6.58
CA GLN A 65 13.77 -1.24 -7.00
C GLN A 65 13.97 -2.56 -6.26
N VAL A 66 13.90 -3.69 -6.97
CA VAL A 66 14.24 -5.01 -6.40
C VAL A 66 15.77 -5.11 -6.28
N THR A 67 16.36 -4.46 -5.29
CA THR A 67 17.79 -4.59 -5.00
C THR A 67 18.00 -5.43 -3.75
N ALA A 68 18.47 -6.66 -3.96
CA ALA A 68 18.97 -7.55 -2.92
C ALA A 68 20.28 -7.03 -2.26
N GLU A 69 20.79 -5.86 -2.68
CA GLU A 69 22.09 -5.32 -2.25
C GLU A 69 22.09 -4.68 -0.85
N LYS A 70 20.92 -4.38 -0.25
CA LYS A 70 20.89 -3.57 0.98
C LYS A 70 21.26 -4.31 2.28
N TYR A 71 21.64 -5.58 2.22
CA TYR A 71 22.04 -6.37 3.40
C TYR A 71 23.53 -6.26 3.80
N CYS A 72 24.35 -5.51 3.07
CA CYS A 72 25.81 -5.52 3.28
C CYS A 72 26.37 -4.53 4.31
N ASP A 73 25.55 -3.75 5.05
CA ASP A 73 26.10 -2.86 6.09
C ASP A 73 25.25 -2.85 7.38
N GLY A 74 25.10 -4.04 7.96
CA GLY A 74 24.49 -4.21 9.27
C GLY A 74 25.48 -3.91 10.39
N GLN A 75 25.57 -2.66 10.85
CA GLN A 75 25.96 -2.38 12.25
C GLN A 75 25.67 -0.96 12.80
N GLU A 76 25.34 0.07 12.01
CA GLU A 76 25.17 1.44 12.56
C GLU A 76 23.74 1.99 12.69
N LEU A 77 22.72 1.35 12.13
CA LEU A 77 21.38 1.98 12.01
C LEU A 77 20.45 1.85 13.23
N VAL A 78 20.80 1.03 14.24
CA VAL A 78 19.91 0.76 15.39
C VAL A 78 19.83 1.96 16.36
N SER A 79 20.89 2.77 16.44
CA SER A 79 21.00 3.88 17.41
C SER A 79 20.33 5.19 16.93
N GLY A 80 20.44 5.52 15.64
CA GLY A 80 19.88 6.76 15.09
C GLY A 80 18.36 6.74 14.87
N PHE A 81 17.80 5.57 14.53
CA PHE A 81 16.39 5.41 14.16
C PHE A 81 15.44 5.53 15.37
N MET A 82 15.83 4.94 16.52
CA MET A 82 15.11 5.09 17.79
C MET A 82 14.97 6.56 18.21
N CYS A 83 16.01 7.38 17.99
CA CYS A 83 16.03 8.77 18.43
C CYS A 83 15.12 9.69 17.58
N LYS A 84 15.03 9.46 16.26
CA LYS A 84 14.15 10.25 15.37
C LYS A 84 12.66 9.94 15.59
N TYR A 85 12.29 8.68 15.81
CA TYR A 85 10.89 8.29 16.02
C TYR A 85 10.38 8.63 17.42
N MET A 86 11.20 8.56 18.47
CA MET A 86 10.81 9.06 19.80
C MET A 86 10.52 10.58 19.80
N VAL A 87 11.21 11.37 18.97
CA VAL A 87 10.95 12.80 18.82
C VAL A 87 9.69 13.09 18.00
N MET A 88 9.36 12.24 17.01
CA MET A 88 8.10 12.37 16.27
C MET A 88 6.90 11.99 17.17
N LEU A 89 7.04 10.92 17.96
CA LEU A 89 6.01 10.43 18.88
C LEU A 89 5.73 11.40 20.04
N SER A 90 6.72 12.12 20.56
CA SER A 90 6.50 13.12 21.62
C SER A 90 5.70 14.33 21.13
N SER A 91 5.72 14.66 19.83
CA SER A 91 4.88 15.72 19.24
C SER A 91 3.43 15.31 18.96
N LEU A 92 3.17 14.00 18.85
CA LEU A 92 1.85 13.41 18.53
C LEU A 92 1.10 12.85 19.76
N GLN A 93 1.76 12.76 20.92
CA GLN A 93 1.21 12.20 22.16
C GLN A 93 -0.05 12.93 22.68
N GLU A 94 -0.18 14.23 22.43
CA GLU A 94 -1.34 15.01 22.91
C GLU A 94 -2.63 14.80 22.08
N GLN A 95 -2.52 14.37 20.81
CA GLN A 95 -3.68 14.34 19.90
C GLN A 95 -4.34 12.96 19.75
N LEU A 96 -3.69 11.88 20.18
CA LEU A 96 -4.05 10.52 19.79
C LEU A 96 -4.13 9.56 20.98
N LYS A 97 -5.11 9.78 21.87
CA LYS A 97 -5.37 8.86 23.00
C LYS A 97 -5.83 7.45 22.57
N GLY A 98 -6.17 7.23 21.29
CA GLY A 98 -6.49 5.92 20.71
C GLY A 98 -5.29 5.18 20.08
N THR A 99 -4.28 5.90 19.59
CA THR A 99 -3.16 5.31 18.83
C THR A 99 -2.13 4.60 19.71
N ILE A 100 -2.13 4.86 21.03
CA ILE A 100 -1.23 4.20 21.98
C ILE A 100 -1.44 2.67 22.03
N LEU A 101 -2.64 2.17 21.71
CA LEU A 101 -2.92 0.73 21.68
C LEU A 101 -2.34 0.00 20.46
N LEU A 102 -2.20 0.67 19.31
CA LEU A 102 -1.55 0.09 18.12
C LEU A 102 -0.05 -0.15 18.36
N PHE A 103 0.59 0.72 19.14
CA PHE A 103 1.99 0.58 19.55
C PHE A 103 2.21 -0.32 20.77
N ALA A 104 1.13 -0.78 21.43
CA ALA A 104 1.22 -1.71 22.56
C ALA A 104 1.31 -3.18 22.12
N ASN A 105 1.06 -3.48 20.83
CA ASN A 105 1.25 -4.82 20.29
C ASN A 105 2.68 -4.96 19.71
N PRO A 106 3.56 -5.76 20.33
CA PRO A 106 4.94 -5.91 19.88
C PRO A 106 5.06 -6.50 18.47
N GLU A 107 4.06 -7.25 17.98
CA GLU A 107 4.05 -7.77 16.59
C GLU A 107 3.82 -6.65 15.57
N VAL A 108 2.88 -5.73 15.87
CA VAL A 108 2.60 -4.57 15.02
C VAL A 108 3.77 -3.59 15.03
N TYR A 109 4.40 -3.38 16.20
CA TYR A 109 5.60 -2.56 16.33
C TYR A 109 6.79 -3.15 15.54
N ALA A 110 6.97 -4.47 15.55
CA ALA A 110 8.03 -5.13 14.79
C ALA A 110 7.86 -5.01 13.26
N VAL A 111 6.63 -4.99 12.75
CA VAL A 111 6.33 -4.74 11.33
C VAL A 111 6.61 -3.28 10.93
N ILE A 112 6.36 -2.33 11.83
CA ILE A 112 6.54 -0.88 11.57
C ILE A 112 8.01 -0.44 11.75
N CYS A 113 8.77 -1.08 12.64
CA CYS A 113 10.18 -0.76 12.91
C CYS A 113 11.18 -1.53 12.03
N GLY A 114 10.75 -1.99 10.85
CA GLY A 114 11.50 -2.88 9.96
C GLY A 114 12.96 -2.50 9.74
N ILE A 115 13.84 -3.47 10.00
CA ILE A 115 15.26 -3.43 9.63
C ILE A 115 15.33 -3.60 8.12
N GLY A 116 15.71 -2.55 7.38
CA GLY A 116 16.04 -2.52 5.95
C GLY A 116 15.59 -3.73 5.13
N LEU A 117 14.29 -3.79 4.81
CA LEU A 117 13.76 -4.89 4.00
C LEU A 117 14.08 -4.61 2.52
N PRO A 118 14.33 -5.62 1.70
CA PRO A 118 14.35 -5.42 0.26
C PRO A 118 12.94 -5.03 -0.21
N VAL A 119 12.86 -4.29 -1.32
CA VAL A 119 11.63 -3.56 -1.71
C VAL A 119 10.45 -4.47 -2.05
N VAL A 120 10.72 -5.70 -2.45
CA VAL A 120 9.68 -6.72 -2.66
C VAL A 120 9.01 -7.03 -1.33
N GLU A 121 9.80 -7.19 -0.27
CA GLU A 121 9.32 -7.42 1.09
C GLU A 121 8.57 -6.20 1.63
N SER A 122 9.01 -4.97 1.35
CA SER A 122 8.26 -3.76 1.73
C SER A 122 6.87 -3.73 1.07
N SER A 123 6.78 -4.12 -0.21
CA SER A 123 5.50 -4.21 -0.92
C SER A 123 4.65 -5.39 -0.47
N LEU A 124 5.28 -6.54 -0.16
CA LEU A 124 4.60 -7.71 0.39
C LEU A 124 4.06 -7.45 1.80
N ALA A 125 4.71 -6.61 2.61
CA ALA A 125 4.17 -6.19 3.90
C ALA A 125 2.87 -5.39 3.74
N ILE A 126 2.80 -4.49 2.74
CA ILE A 126 1.55 -3.80 2.40
C ILE A 126 0.51 -4.83 1.93
N TYR A 127 0.89 -5.73 1.01
CA TYR A 127 0.00 -6.78 0.49
C TYR A 127 -0.59 -7.62 1.63
N ASP A 128 0.25 -8.18 2.50
CA ASP A 128 -0.18 -9.05 3.59
C ASP A 128 -1.06 -8.27 4.56
N THR A 129 -0.74 -7.01 4.84
CA THR A 129 -1.60 -6.14 5.67
C THR A 129 -2.98 -5.94 5.03
N MET A 130 -3.05 -5.67 3.72
CA MET A 130 -4.32 -5.56 2.98
C MET A 130 -5.15 -6.84 3.08
N GLN A 131 -4.51 -8.02 3.06
CA GLN A 131 -5.20 -9.30 3.19
C GLN A 131 -5.54 -9.66 4.65
N TYR A 132 -4.80 -9.11 5.61
CA TYR A 132 -4.91 -9.43 7.04
C TYR A 132 -6.04 -8.65 7.73
N ILE A 133 -6.20 -7.36 7.39
CA ILE A 133 -7.24 -6.51 7.98
C ILE A 133 -8.65 -6.94 7.53
N ARG A 134 -9.66 -6.66 8.35
CA ARG A 134 -11.05 -7.03 8.04
C ARG A 134 -11.70 -6.04 7.10
N SER A 135 -11.30 -4.77 7.18
CA SER A 135 -11.78 -3.71 6.30
C SER A 135 -11.50 -4.06 4.83
N PRO A 136 -12.51 -4.08 3.95
CA PRO A 136 -12.26 -4.33 2.53
C PRO A 136 -11.46 -3.17 1.92
N VAL A 137 -10.40 -3.50 1.18
CA VAL A 137 -9.53 -2.49 0.53
C VAL A 137 -9.91 -2.34 -0.94
N THR A 138 -10.49 -1.20 -1.31
CA THR A 138 -10.71 -0.78 -2.71
C THR A 138 -9.40 -0.23 -3.28
N THR A 139 -9.01 -0.63 -4.48
CA THR A 139 -7.79 -0.13 -5.14
C THR A 139 -8.14 0.68 -6.38
N ILE A 140 -7.50 1.83 -6.57
CA ILE A 140 -7.74 2.71 -7.73
C ILE A 140 -6.41 3.16 -8.33
N CYS A 141 -6.14 2.78 -9.58
CA CYS A 141 -4.99 3.27 -10.33
C CYS A 141 -5.30 4.62 -11.00
N LEU A 142 -4.54 5.67 -10.64
CA LEU A 142 -4.76 7.03 -11.13
C LEU A 142 -3.86 7.42 -12.31
N GLY A 143 -2.71 6.77 -12.47
CA GLY A 143 -1.69 7.13 -13.46
C GLY A 143 -0.90 5.92 -13.91
N GLN A 144 -0.13 5.32 -13.02
CA GLN A 144 0.48 4.02 -13.31
C GLN A 144 0.46 3.09 -12.11
N ALA A 145 0.38 1.80 -12.38
CA ALA A 145 0.62 0.73 -11.43
C ALA A 145 1.55 -0.28 -12.11
N ALA A 146 2.85 -0.17 -11.87
CA ALA A 146 3.85 -1.04 -12.47
C ALA A 146 4.54 -1.93 -11.42
N SER A 147 4.99 -3.11 -11.85
CA SER A 147 5.74 -4.05 -11.00
C SER A 147 5.00 -4.40 -9.69
N MET A 148 5.55 -4.11 -8.52
CA MET A 148 4.85 -4.39 -7.25
C MET A 148 3.56 -3.57 -7.07
N ALA A 149 3.43 -2.40 -7.72
CA ALA A 149 2.22 -1.60 -7.61
C ALA A 149 1.04 -2.22 -8.38
N SER A 150 1.27 -2.94 -9.49
CA SER A 150 0.21 -3.70 -10.18
C SER A 150 -0.24 -4.92 -9.37
N LEU A 151 0.66 -5.53 -8.59
CA LEU A 151 0.27 -6.57 -7.64
C LEU A 151 -0.63 -6.00 -6.54
N LEU A 152 -0.26 -4.86 -5.94
CA LEU A 152 -1.10 -4.18 -4.94
C LEU A 152 -2.45 -3.78 -5.53
N LEU A 153 -2.49 -3.28 -6.77
CA LEU A 153 -3.73 -3.00 -7.49
C LEU A 153 -4.60 -4.26 -7.60
N ALA A 154 -4.02 -5.39 -8.04
CA ALA A 154 -4.71 -6.66 -8.17
C ALA A 154 -5.20 -7.25 -6.83
N ALA A 155 -4.53 -6.90 -5.73
CA ALA A 155 -4.80 -7.42 -4.39
C ALA A 155 -5.97 -6.74 -3.66
N GLY A 156 -6.58 -5.72 -4.26
CA GLY A 156 -7.80 -5.12 -3.75
C GLY A 156 -8.95 -6.12 -3.63
N ALA A 157 -9.96 -5.77 -2.85
CA ALA A 157 -11.16 -6.59 -2.68
C ALA A 157 -11.81 -6.87 -4.04
N LYS A 158 -12.22 -8.12 -4.27
CA LYS A 158 -12.80 -8.56 -5.55
C LYS A 158 -14.05 -7.74 -5.90
N GLY A 159 -14.09 -7.18 -7.11
CA GLY A 159 -15.14 -6.28 -7.56
C GLY A 159 -14.87 -4.79 -7.27
N GLU A 160 -13.83 -4.47 -6.51
CA GLU A 160 -13.49 -3.12 -6.07
C GLU A 160 -12.11 -2.65 -6.56
N ARG A 161 -11.55 -3.30 -7.59
CA ARG A 161 -10.27 -2.93 -8.21
C ARG A 161 -10.53 -2.11 -9.46
N LYS A 162 -10.03 -0.87 -9.50
CA LYS A 162 -10.42 0.11 -10.53
C LYS A 162 -9.21 0.82 -11.12
N ALA A 163 -9.35 1.34 -12.33
CA ALA A 163 -8.36 2.23 -12.94
C ALA A 163 -9.03 3.38 -13.70
N LEU A 164 -8.33 4.51 -13.82
CA LEU A 164 -8.74 5.61 -14.69
C LEU A 164 -8.41 5.29 -16.17
N PRO A 165 -9.09 5.92 -17.15
CA PRO A 165 -9.03 5.49 -18.56
C PRO A 165 -7.66 5.69 -19.23
N ASN A 166 -6.80 6.54 -18.67
CA ASN A 166 -5.46 6.81 -19.19
C ASN A 166 -4.36 6.18 -18.31
N ALA A 167 -4.73 5.32 -17.36
CA ALA A 167 -3.75 4.69 -16.49
C ALA A 167 -2.99 3.58 -17.23
N THR A 168 -1.73 3.36 -16.86
CA THR A 168 -0.90 2.28 -17.41
C THR A 168 -0.62 1.24 -16.35
N ILE A 169 -0.91 -0.02 -16.66
CA ILE A 169 -0.60 -1.16 -15.80
C ILE A 169 0.58 -1.90 -16.42
N MET A 170 1.57 -2.30 -15.62
CA MET A 170 2.69 -3.10 -16.11
C MET A 170 3.04 -4.23 -15.14
N ILE A 171 3.26 -5.43 -15.68
CA ILE A 171 3.79 -6.57 -14.94
C ILE A 171 5.11 -7.04 -15.57
N HIS A 172 6.00 -7.55 -14.74
CA HIS A 172 7.28 -8.13 -15.17
C HIS A 172 7.86 -9.02 -14.06
N GLN A 173 8.89 -9.79 -14.40
CA GLN A 173 9.62 -10.61 -13.46
C GLN A 173 10.45 -9.78 -12.47
N PRO A 174 10.67 -10.28 -11.24
CA PRO A 174 11.59 -9.64 -10.32
C PRO A 174 13.00 -9.70 -10.90
N SER A 175 13.69 -8.56 -10.90
CA SER A 175 15.09 -8.46 -11.27
C SER A 175 15.96 -8.33 -10.03
N GLY A 176 17.14 -8.91 -9.97
CA GLY A 176 18.05 -8.71 -8.83
C GLY A 176 19.45 -9.19 -9.16
N GLY A 177 20.44 -8.63 -8.46
CA GLY A 177 21.85 -9.01 -8.59
C GLY A 177 22.46 -9.24 -7.21
N TYR A 178 23.37 -10.20 -7.13
CA TYR A 178 24.21 -10.40 -5.95
C TYR A 178 25.63 -10.75 -6.42
N SER A 179 26.62 -10.16 -5.77
CA SER A 179 28.04 -10.45 -5.98
C SER A 179 28.64 -10.90 -4.65
N GLY A 180 29.35 -12.03 -4.64
CA GLY A 180 29.91 -12.60 -3.41
C GLY A 180 30.47 -14.00 -3.61
N GLN A 181 30.64 -14.74 -2.51
CA GLN A 181 31.16 -16.11 -2.60
C GLN A 181 30.18 -17.03 -3.35
N ALA A 182 30.69 -18.11 -3.95
CA ALA A 182 29.86 -19.06 -4.71
C ALA A 182 28.71 -19.66 -3.90
N LYS A 183 28.91 -19.89 -2.60
CA LYS A 183 27.85 -20.39 -1.71
C LYS A 183 26.76 -19.34 -1.51
N ASP A 184 27.13 -18.08 -1.30
CA ASP A 184 26.19 -16.98 -1.07
C ASP A 184 25.41 -16.67 -2.36
N MET A 185 26.07 -16.65 -3.52
CA MET A 185 25.41 -16.54 -4.83
C MET A 185 24.33 -17.63 -5.01
N THR A 186 24.62 -18.87 -4.60
CA THR A 186 23.66 -19.98 -4.67
C THR A 186 22.45 -19.73 -3.76
N ILE A 187 22.66 -19.19 -2.56
CA ILE A 187 21.57 -18.88 -1.62
C ILE A 187 20.68 -17.77 -2.18
N HIS A 188 21.26 -16.67 -2.65
CA HIS A 188 20.50 -15.55 -3.20
C HIS A 188 19.77 -15.92 -4.49
N THR A 189 20.38 -16.75 -5.35
CA THR A 189 19.73 -17.27 -6.56
C THR A 189 18.50 -18.12 -6.21
N LYS A 190 18.57 -18.96 -5.17
CA LYS A 190 17.40 -19.73 -4.71
C LYS A 190 16.29 -18.82 -4.17
N GLN A 191 16.67 -17.74 -3.47
CA GLN A 191 15.70 -16.79 -2.93
C GLN A 191 14.96 -16.03 -4.04
N ILE A 192 15.65 -15.53 -5.08
CA ILE A 192 14.97 -14.83 -6.19
C ILE A 192 14.01 -15.76 -6.95
N VAL A 193 14.38 -17.03 -7.15
CA VAL A 193 13.49 -18.03 -7.76
C VAL A 193 12.25 -18.26 -6.88
N ARG A 194 12.44 -18.38 -5.56
CA ARG A 194 11.32 -18.53 -4.61
C ARG A 194 10.38 -17.32 -4.65
N VAL A 195 10.94 -16.11 -4.69
CA VAL A 195 10.16 -14.87 -4.80
C VAL A 195 9.39 -14.83 -6.12
N TRP A 196 10.03 -15.17 -7.23
CA TRP A 196 9.40 -15.28 -8.54
C TRP A 196 8.19 -16.25 -8.53
N ASP A 197 8.38 -17.46 -8.00
CA ASP A 197 7.31 -18.44 -7.90
C ASP A 197 6.15 -17.94 -7.02
N ALA A 198 6.46 -17.29 -5.89
CA ALA A 198 5.45 -16.71 -5.02
C ALA A 198 4.66 -15.59 -5.72
N LEU A 199 5.33 -14.64 -6.38
CA LEU A 199 4.68 -13.54 -7.08
C LEU A 199 3.75 -14.05 -8.19
N ASN A 200 4.21 -15.03 -8.97
CA ASN A 200 3.37 -15.65 -10.00
C ASN A 200 2.09 -16.26 -9.41
N GLN A 201 2.20 -16.95 -8.28
CA GLN A 201 1.03 -17.52 -7.59
C GLN A 201 0.08 -16.43 -7.06
N LEU A 202 0.61 -15.31 -6.57
CA LEU A 202 -0.21 -14.19 -6.12
C LEU A 202 -0.96 -13.53 -7.28
N TYR A 203 -0.31 -13.38 -8.44
CA TYR A 203 -0.99 -12.94 -9.66
C TYR A 203 -2.06 -13.93 -10.09
N CYS A 204 -1.77 -15.24 -10.15
CA CYS A 204 -2.77 -16.26 -10.48
C CYS A 204 -3.98 -16.19 -9.55
N LYS A 205 -3.75 -16.07 -8.23
CA LYS A 205 -4.79 -15.96 -7.20
C LYS A 205 -5.75 -14.79 -7.49
N HIS A 206 -5.21 -13.64 -7.86
CA HIS A 206 -5.98 -12.40 -7.97
C HIS A 206 -6.55 -12.15 -9.36
N THR A 207 -5.88 -12.59 -10.42
CA THR A 207 -6.35 -12.43 -11.80
C THR A 207 -7.24 -13.59 -12.26
N GLY A 208 -7.08 -14.77 -11.65
CA GLY A 208 -7.72 -16.00 -12.11
C GLY A 208 -7.07 -16.60 -13.37
N GLN A 209 -5.97 -16.01 -13.86
CA GLN A 209 -5.22 -16.54 -15.00
C GLN A 209 -4.44 -17.79 -14.59
N PRO A 210 -4.24 -18.75 -15.51
CA PRO A 210 -3.41 -19.91 -15.24
C PRO A 210 -1.91 -19.51 -15.20
N LEU A 211 -1.12 -20.32 -14.49
CA LEU A 211 0.29 -20.02 -14.19
C LEU A 211 1.16 -19.84 -15.44
N ASP A 212 0.90 -20.59 -16.50
CA ASP A 212 1.61 -20.50 -17.77
C ASP A 212 1.37 -19.15 -18.46
N VAL A 213 0.15 -18.63 -18.40
CA VAL A 213 -0.19 -17.30 -18.93
C VAL A 213 0.49 -16.20 -18.13
N ILE A 214 0.48 -16.29 -16.79
CA ILE A 214 1.18 -15.33 -15.93
C ILE A 214 2.68 -15.35 -16.22
N GLN A 215 3.32 -16.51 -16.18
CA GLN A 215 4.77 -16.64 -16.42
C GLN A 215 5.18 -16.12 -17.80
N LYS A 216 4.40 -16.41 -18.84
CA LYS A 216 4.66 -15.92 -20.19
C LYS A 216 4.62 -14.40 -20.26
N ASN A 217 3.61 -13.79 -19.65
CA ASN A 217 3.42 -12.34 -19.72
C ASN A 217 4.30 -11.57 -18.71
N MET A 218 4.84 -12.22 -17.69
CA MET A 218 5.81 -11.61 -16.77
C MET A 218 7.27 -11.79 -17.21
N ASP A 219 7.58 -12.64 -18.20
CA ASP A 219 8.98 -12.86 -18.65
C ASP A 219 9.65 -11.56 -19.16
N ARG A 220 8.88 -10.64 -19.73
CA ARG A 220 9.32 -9.31 -20.15
C ARG A 220 8.36 -8.25 -19.62
N ASP A 221 8.77 -6.99 -19.71
CA ASP A 221 7.89 -5.87 -19.40
C ASP A 221 6.63 -5.94 -20.29
N TYR A 222 5.49 -6.16 -19.64
CA TYR A 222 4.20 -6.28 -20.31
C TYR A 222 3.29 -5.15 -19.85
N PHE A 223 3.09 -4.19 -20.74
CA PHE A 223 2.27 -3.01 -20.52
C PHE A 223 0.84 -3.27 -21.00
N MET A 224 -0.12 -2.78 -20.22
CA MET A 224 -1.55 -2.91 -20.47
C MET A 224 -2.23 -1.54 -20.30
N THR A 225 -3.16 -1.26 -21.20
CA THR A 225 -4.22 -0.28 -21.00
C THR A 225 -5.16 -0.72 -19.87
N PRO A 226 -6.01 0.17 -19.32
CA PRO A 226 -6.99 -0.20 -18.31
C PRO A 226 -7.96 -1.30 -18.80
N GLU A 227 -8.37 -1.25 -20.07
CA GLU A 227 -9.24 -2.24 -20.68
C GLU A 227 -8.54 -3.61 -20.77
N GLU A 228 -7.29 -3.65 -21.24
CA GLU A 228 -6.50 -4.89 -21.28
C GLU A 228 -6.26 -5.42 -19.86
N ALA A 229 -5.99 -4.56 -18.88
CA ALA A 229 -5.81 -4.96 -17.48
C ALA A 229 -7.10 -5.53 -16.86
N LYS A 230 -8.26 -5.02 -17.28
CA LYS A 230 -9.58 -5.56 -16.89
C LYS A 230 -9.81 -6.93 -17.52
N GLU A 231 -9.52 -7.10 -18.80
CA GLU A 231 -9.59 -8.39 -19.50
C GLU A 231 -8.61 -9.42 -18.91
N PHE A 232 -7.41 -8.98 -18.52
CA PHE A 232 -6.42 -9.80 -17.86
C PHE A 232 -6.84 -10.22 -16.45
N GLY A 233 -7.71 -9.45 -15.80
CA GLY A 233 -8.23 -9.69 -14.45
C GLY A 233 -7.47 -8.98 -13.32
N ILE A 234 -6.58 -8.04 -13.64
CA ILE A 234 -5.87 -7.20 -12.65
C ILE A 234 -6.83 -6.22 -11.98
N ILE A 235 -7.74 -5.65 -12.76
CA ILE A 235 -8.80 -4.77 -12.27
C ILE A 235 -10.17 -5.33 -12.64
N ASP A 236 -11.20 -4.83 -11.97
CA ASP A 236 -12.60 -5.17 -12.22
C ASP A 236 -13.29 -4.13 -13.10
N ASP A 237 -12.89 -2.85 -13.01
CA ASP A 237 -13.54 -1.78 -13.78
C ASP A 237 -12.66 -0.60 -14.17
N VAL A 238 -13.05 0.08 -15.25
CA VAL A 238 -12.45 1.34 -15.71
C VAL A 238 -13.44 2.45 -15.43
N ILE A 239 -13.04 3.43 -14.60
CA ILE A 239 -13.92 4.52 -14.16
C ILE A 239 -13.44 5.86 -14.74
N ASP A 240 -14.34 6.62 -15.34
CA ASP A 240 -14.06 7.94 -15.92
C ASP A 240 -14.56 9.10 -15.03
N GLN A 241 -15.47 8.82 -14.10
CA GLN A 241 -16.01 9.77 -13.14
C GLN A 241 -16.01 9.18 -11.72
N ARG A 242 -15.93 10.07 -10.73
CA ARG A 242 -16.04 9.66 -9.33
C ARG A 242 -17.48 9.21 -9.05
N PRO A 243 -17.70 7.99 -8.53
CA PRO A 243 -19.04 7.56 -8.12
C PRO A 243 -19.61 8.50 -7.05
N MET A 244 -20.86 8.93 -7.22
CA MET A 244 -21.56 9.81 -6.28
C MET A 244 -21.63 9.26 -4.85
N THR A 245 -21.61 7.92 -4.70
CA THR A 245 -21.62 7.24 -3.39
C THR A 245 -20.38 7.52 -2.54
N LEU A 246 -19.25 7.89 -3.15
CA LEU A 246 -18.02 8.28 -2.44
C LEU A 246 -17.96 9.78 -2.11
N VAL A 247 -19.03 10.53 -2.43
CA VAL A 247 -19.16 11.97 -2.15
C VAL A 247 -20.08 12.19 -0.93
N THR A 248 -21.11 11.36 -0.75
CA THR A 248 -22.15 11.55 0.26
C THR A 248 -21.68 11.35 1.70
N ASP A 249 -20.70 10.47 1.95
CA ASP A 249 -20.11 10.29 3.29
C ASP A 249 -19.46 11.58 3.84
N ALA A 250 -19.08 12.52 2.97
CA ALA A 250 -18.51 13.81 3.35
C ALA A 250 -19.56 14.92 3.53
N VAL A 251 -20.79 14.74 3.05
CA VAL A 251 -21.85 15.78 3.08
C VAL A 251 -22.90 15.50 4.17
N ASP A 252 -23.06 14.23 4.57
CA ASP A 252 -24.10 13.83 5.52
C ASP A 252 -23.85 14.29 6.98
N ASP A 253 -22.65 14.78 7.31
CA ASP A 253 -22.32 15.27 8.67
C ASP A 253 -22.69 16.76 8.89
N GLU A 254 -22.96 17.53 7.83
CA GLU A 254 -23.38 18.94 7.96
C GLU A 254 -24.91 19.13 8.05
N GLY A 255 -25.70 18.09 7.77
CA GLY A 255 -27.15 18.20 7.61
C GLY A 255 -28.02 17.93 8.85
N LYS A 256 -27.48 17.37 9.94
CA LYS A 256 -28.30 16.91 11.10
C LYS A 256 -28.39 17.88 12.28
N GLN A 257 -28.08 19.16 12.07
CA GLN A 257 -28.22 20.19 13.10
C GLN A 257 -29.01 21.41 12.61
N LYS A 258 -30.14 21.19 11.93
CA LYS A 258 -31.19 22.19 11.70
C LYS A 258 -32.43 21.44 11.24
N ASP A 259 -33.18 20.89 12.19
CA ASP A 259 -34.64 20.65 12.11
C ASP A 259 -35.07 19.78 13.30
N SER A 260 -35.13 20.38 14.49
CA SER A 260 -36.03 19.92 15.55
C SER A 260 -36.25 21.07 16.54
N SER A 261 -37.40 21.75 16.33
CA SER A 261 -38.25 22.49 17.29
C SER A 261 -37.61 23.33 18.40
#